data_AF-A0A2V5V7H4-F1
#
_entry.id   AF-A0A2V5V7H4-F1
#
_cell.length_a   1.000
_cell.length_b   1.000
_cell.length_c   1.000
_cell.angle_alpha   90.00
_cell.angle_beta   90.00
_cell.angle_gamma   90.00
#
_symmetry.space_group_name_H-M   'P 1'
#
loop_
_entity.id
_entity.type
_entity.pdbx_description
1 polymer ?
#
loop_
_entity_poly.entity_id
_entity_poly.type
_entity_poly.pdbx_seq_one_letter_code
_entity_poly.pdbx_strand_id
1 'polypeptide(L)'
;MHRPDKQWALLAINKHPRRTARLNVQFNLSRAERPVTFAGQVELIQFSPQQYAWHDAGPNGHPIRSLPPRHFSREASQFYDLPPYSLTVLRGKLPN
;
A
#
# COMPACT_ATOMS: atom_id res chain seq x y z
N MET A 1 -1.91 21.40 2.71
CA MET A 1 -1.00 20.82 3.73
C MET A 1 0.39 20.69 3.12
N HIS A 2 1.42 21.23 3.77
CA HIS A 2 2.82 21.06 3.35
C HIS A 2 3.57 20.36 4.50
N ARG A 3 4.03 19.12 4.30
CA ARG A 3 4.95 18.48 5.26
C ARG A 3 6.39 18.95 4.98
N PRO A 4 7.12 19.50 5.96
CA PRO A 4 8.49 19.98 5.76
C PRO A 4 9.46 18.91 5.26
N ASP A 5 9.28 17.66 5.69
CA ASP A 5 10.11 16.50 5.32
C ASP A 5 9.77 15.91 3.94
N LYS A 6 8.71 16.42 3.29
CA LYS A 6 8.12 15.92 2.04
C LYS A 6 7.76 14.43 2.08
N GLN A 7 7.64 13.84 3.27
CA GLN A 7 7.27 12.43 3.45
C GLN A 7 5.75 12.29 3.47
N TRP A 8 5.28 11.34 2.68
CA TRP A 8 3.88 10.96 2.65
C TRP A 8 3.75 9.47 2.86
N ALA A 9 2.73 9.10 3.63
CA ALA A 9 2.32 7.73 3.82
C ALA A 9 0.84 7.61 3.49
N LEU A 10 0.48 6.56 2.75
CA LEU A 10 -0.89 6.22 2.39
C LEU A 10 -1.16 4.78 2.82
N LEU A 11 -2.17 4.57 3.65
CA LEU A 11 -2.73 3.26 3.94
C LEU A 11 -3.84 2.96 2.93
N ALA A 12 -3.72 1.85 2.20
CA ALA A 12 -4.71 1.38 1.24
C ALA A 12 -5.16 -0.04 1.58
N ILE A 13 -6.46 -0.30 1.42
CA ILE A 13 -7.06 -1.61 1.68
C ILE A 13 -7.81 -2.07 0.43
N ASN A 14 -7.44 -3.22 -0.12
CA ASN A 14 -8.23 -3.92 -1.13
C ASN A 14 -9.13 -4.96 -0.45
N LYS A 15 -10.43 -4.67 -0.38
CA LYS A 15 -11.44 -5.57 0.22
C LYS A 15 -11.95 -6.65 -0.74
N HIS A 16 -11.47 -6.71 -1.99
CA HIS A 16 -11.96 -7.71 -2.93
C HIS A 16 -11.28 -9.08 -2.69
N PRO A 17 -12.04 -10.20 -2.62
CA PRO A 17 -11.49 -11.53 -2.32
C PRO A 17 -10.63 -12.18 -3.41
N ARG A 18 -10.72 -11.71 -4.66
CA ARG A 18 -10.19 -12.44 -5.82
C ARG A 18 -9.52 -11.56 -6.87
N ARG A 19 -9.72 -10.23 -6.81
CA ARG A 19 -9.20 -9.31 -7.81
C ARG A 19 -8.11 -8.44 -7.22
N THR A 20 -7.00 -8.33 -7.93
CA THR A 20 -6.00 -7.30 -7.69
C THR A 20 -6.60 -5.95 -8.05
N ALA A 21 -6.53 -4.98 -7.14
CA ALA A 21 -6.89 -3.61 -7.43
C ALA A 21 -5.66 -2.83 -7.88
N ARG A 22 -5.82 -1.93 -8.86
CA ARG A 22 -4.75 -1.06 -9.35
C ARG A 22 -4.97 0.35 -8.83
N LEU A 23 -4.10 0.78 -7.90
CA LEU A 23 -4.18 2.07 -7.25
C LEU A 23 -3.31 3.10 -7.99
N ASN A 24 -3.93 4.18 -8.47
CA ASN A 24 -3.23 5.37 -8.93
C ASN A 24 -3.20 6.41 -7.80
N VAL A 25 -2.02 6.87 -7.40
CA VAL A 25 -1.85 7.84 -6.31
C VAL A 25 -1.37 9.16 -6.87
N GLN A 26 -2.18 10.21 -6.67
CA GLN A 26 -1.88 11.57 -7.10
C GLN A 26 -2.06 12.54 -5.94
N PHE A 27 -1.14 13.49 -5.82
CA PHE A 27 -1.11 14.51 -4.80
C PHE A 27 -1.32 15.87 -5.44
N ASN A 28 -2.37 16.57 -5.01
CA ASN A 28 -2.64 17.94 -5.42
C ASN A 28 -1.89 18.90 -4.49
N LEU A 29 -0.75 19.42 -4.94
CA LEU A 29 0.05 20.39 -4.21
C LEU A 29 -0.31 21.81 -4.65
N SER A 30 -0.50 22.72 -3.69
CA SER A 30 -0.93 24.10 -3.94
C SER A 30 0.01 24.92 -4.83
N ARG A 31 1.29 24.50 -4.93
CA ARG A 31 2.32 25.18 -5.72
C ARG A 31 2.61 24.49 -7.06
N ALA A 32 2.01 23.33 -7.32
CA ALA A 32 2.23 22.58 -8.54
C ALA A 32 1.09 22.84 -9.53
N GLU A 33 1.42 23.08 -10.79
CA GLU A 33 0.42 23.27 -11.86
C GLU A 33 -0.34 21.98 -12.19
N ARG A 34 0.21 20.81 -11.85
CA ARG A 34 -0.37 19.50 -12.11
C ARG A 34 -0.25 18.59 -10.88
N PRO A 35 -1.16 17.61 -10.72
CA PRO A 35 -1.02 16.59 -9.69
C PRO A 35 0.32 15.86 -9.82
N VAL A 36 1.00 15.64 -8.70
CA VAL A 36 2.28 14.91 -8.66
C VAL A 36 2.08 13.51 -8.11
N THR A 37 3.02 12.61 -8.40
CA THR A 37 3.07 11.27 -7.81
C THR A 37 4.23 11.19 -6.82
N PHE A 38 4.44 10.03 -6.19
CA PHE A 38 5.68 9.79 -5.46
C PHE A 38 6.90 9.91 -6.37
N ALA A 39 8.07 10.22 -5.81
CA ALA A 39 9.35 10.30 -6.51
C ALA A 39 10.43 9.43 -5.85
N GLY A 40 11.30 8.86 -6.69
CA GLY A 40 12.38 7.96 -6.26
C GLY A 40 11.84 6.65 -5.66
N GLN A 41 12.54 6.12 -4.65
CA GLN A 41 12.13 4.90 -3.97
C GLN A 41 10.89 5.11 -3.10
N VAL A 42 9.92 4.21 -3.27
CA VAL A 42 8.71 4.10 -2.46
C VAL A 42 8.78 2.78 -1.71
N GLU A 43 8.66 2.85 -0.40
CA GLU A 43 8.55 1.69 0.46
C GLU A 43 7.11 1.21 0.52
N LEU A 44 6.95 -0.11 0.46
CA LEU A 44 5.70 -0.81 0.59
C LEU A 44 5.77 -1.78 1.76
N ILE A 45 4.79 -1.65 2.65
CA ILE A 45 4.52 -2.61 3.72
C ILE A 45 3.20 -3.28 3.37
N GLN A 46 3.24 -4.55 2.97
CA GLN A 46 2.09 -5.26 2.42
C GLN A 46 1.74 -6.48 3.26
N PHE A 47 0.47 -6.59 3.60
CA PHE A 47 -0.12 -7.72 4.33
C PHE A 47 -1.30 -8.25 3.54
N SER A 48 -1.25 -9.53 3.18
CA SER A 48 -2.21 -10.16 2.26
C SER A 48 -2.35 -11.66 2.57
N PRO A 49 -3.16 -12.43 1.81
CA PRO A 49 -3.24 -13.88 1.97
C PRO A 49 -1.90 -14.59 1.91
N GLN A 50 -0.88 -14.02 1.26
CA GLN A 50 0.48 -14.58 1.25
C GLN A 50 1.15 -14.56 2.64
N GLN A 51 0.75 -13.67 3.56
CA GLN A 51 1.27 -13.59 4.94
C GLN A 51 0.28 -14.11 5.97
N TYR A 52 -1.03 -13.96 5.74
CA TYR A 52 -2.03 -14.33 6.73
C TYR A 52 -3.24 -15.00 6.08
N ALA A 53 -3.58 -16.18 6.57
CA ALA A 53 -4.75 -16.91 6.14
C ALA A 53 -5.44 -17.51 7.36
N TRP A 54 -6.70 -17.15 7.53
CA TRP A 54 -7.56 -17.67 8.58
C TRP A 54 -8.22 -18.97 8.11
N HIS A 55 -8.16 -20.02 8.92
CA HIS A 55 -9.00 -21.18 8.75
C HIS A 55 -10.24 -21.01 9.59
N ASP A 56 -11.37 -20.85 8.90
CA ASP A 56 -12.67 -20.73 9.55
C ASP A 56 -13.16 -22.12 9.98
N ALA A 57 -13.09 -22.37 11.29
CA ALA A 57 -13.53 -23.61 11.93
C ALA A 57 -14.39 -23.29 13.18
N GLY A 58 -15.18 -22.21 13.11
CA GLY A 58 -16.02 -21.75 14.22
C GLY A 58 -15.17 -21.47 15.48
N PRO A 59 -15.54 -22.04 16.65
CA PRO A 59 -14.76 -21.88 17.89
C PRO A 59 -13.30 -22.33 17.80
N ASN A 60 -12.97 -23.23 16.86
CA ASN A 60 -11.62 -23.74 16.63
C ASN A 60 -10.88 -23.00 15.52
N GLY A 61 -11.41 -21.85 15.07
CA GLY A 61 -10.78 -21.03 14.03
C GLY A 61 -9.38 -20.61 14.45
N HIS A 62 -8.43 -20.72 13.53
CA HIS A 62 -7.03 -20.42 13.79
C HIS A 62 -6.33 -19.96 12.50
N PRO A 63 -5.22 -19.21 12.60
CA PRO A 63 -4.43 -18.88 11.43
C PRO A 63 -3.68 -20.13 10.94
N ILE A 64 -3.91 -20.53 9.70
CA ILE A 64 -3.06 -21.52 9.00
C ILE A 64 -1.80 -20.88 8.42
N ARG A 65 -1.76 -19.54 8.40
CA ARG A 65 -0.58 -18.76 8.08
C ARG A 65 -0.61 -17.49 8.91
N SER A 66 0.51 -17.20 9.57
CA SER A 66 0.70 -15.98 10.36
C SER A 66 2.16 -15.56 10.28
N LEU A 67 2.49 -14.84 9.20
CA LEU A 67 3.82 -14.29 8.96
C LEU A 67 3.79 -12.77 9.13
N PRO A 68 4.94 -12.13 9.42
CA PRO A 68 5.06 -10.67 9.37
C PRO A 68 4.68 -10.12 7.97
N PRO A 69 4.26 -8.84 7.87
CA PRO A 69 4.02 -8.20 6.58
C PRO A 69 5.28 -8.20 5.73
N ARG A 70 5.10 -8.27 4.41
CA ARG A 70 6.19 -8.14 3.45
C ARG A 70 6.61 -6.67 3.38
N HIS A 71 7.89 -6.41 3.61
CA HIS A 71 8.50 -5.08 3.44
C HIS A 71 9.39 -5.09 2.20
N PHE A 72 9.21 -4.13 1.30
CA PHE A 72 10.07 -3.96 0.14
C PHE A 72 9.99 -2.53 -0.41
N SER A 73 11.02 -2.10 -1.13
CA SER A 73 11.02 -0.83 -1.84
C SER A 73 11.03 -1.06 -3.34
N ARG A 74 10.46 -0.11 -4.09
CA ARG A 74 10.56 -0.06 -5.55
C ARG A 74 10.55 1.38 -6.04
N GLU A 75 10.99 1.58 -7.28
CA GLU A 75 10.87 2.88 -7.94
C GLU A 75 9.40 3.33 -7.98
N ALA A 76 9.20 4.64 -7.82
CA ALA A 76 7.89 5.25 -7.91
C ALA A 76 7.24 4.91 -9.25
N SER A 77 5.96 4.59 -9.18
CA SER A 77 5.15 4.23 -10.34
C SER A 77 3.82 4.96 -10.30
N GLN A 78 3.23 5.15 -11.48
CA GLN A 78 1.86 5.63 -11.61
C GLN A 78 0.86 4.68 -10.95
N PHE A 79 1.15 3.37 -10.92
CA PHE A 79 0.22 2.37 -10.44
C PHE A 79 0.86 1.41 -9.43
N TYR A 80 0.11 1.12 -8.38
CA TYR A 80 0.45 0.13 -7.35
C TYR A 80 -0.61 -0.97 -7.33
N ASP A 81 -0.15 -2.22 -7.46
CA ASP A 81 -1.03 -3.37 -7.42
C ASP A 81 -1.27 -3.77 -5.95
N LEU A 82 -2.54 -3.82 -5.57
CA LEU A 82 -3.01 -4.26 -4.27
C LEU A 82 -3.60 -5.66 -4.43
N PRO A 83 -2.94 -6.72 -3.91
CA PRO A 83 -3.45 -8.07 -3.97
C PRO A 83 -4.87 -8.20 -3.40
N PRO A 84 -5.61 -9.27 -3.72
CA PRO A 84 -6.88 -9.57 -3.05
C PRO A 84 -6.72 -9.59 -1.53
N TYR A 85 -7.73 -9.09 -0.80
CA TYR A 85 -7.72 -8.98 0.66
C TYR A 85 -6.39 -8.49 1.24
N SER A 86 -5.90 -7.37 0.72
CA SER A 86 -4.64 -6.80 1.16
C SER A 86 -4.80 -5.47 1.87
N LEU A 87 -3.88 -5.25 2.80
CA LEU A 87 -3.56 -3.96 3.40
C LEU A 87 -2.15 -3.59 2.92
N THR A 88 -1.99 -2.40 2.36
CA THR A 88 -0.68 -1.90 1.91
C THR A 88 -0.46 -0.49 2.41
N VAL A 89 0.66 -0.24 3.07
CA VAL A 89 1.15 1.12 3.35
C VAL A 89 2.18 1.47 2.28
N LEU A 90 1.97 2.59 1.61
CA LEU A 90 2.95 3.19 0.69
C LEU A 90 3.59 4.38 1.40
N ARG A 91 4.92 4.41 1.49
CA ARG A 91 5.67 5.53 2.09
C ARG A 91 6.72 6.03 1.09
N GLY A 92 6.71 7.33 0.82
CA GLY A 92 7.64 7.92 -0.14
C GLY A 92 7.69 9.44 -0.10
N LYS A 93 8.59 10.02 -0.90
CA LYS A 93 8.74 11.45 -1.07
C LYS A 93 7.89 11.97 -2.23
N LEU A 94 7.47 13.22 -2.15
CA LEU A 94 6.98 13.96 -3.31
C LEU A 94 8.13 14.68 -4.01
N PRO A 95 8.02 14.95 -5.32
CA PRO A 95 8.99 15.76 -6.05
C PRO A 95 9.09 17.18 -5.47
N ASN A 96 10.17 17.87 -5.82
CA ASN A 96 10.47 19.22 -5.33
C ASN A 96 9.49 20.27 -5.85
#